data_AF-A0A8J5G829-F1
#
_entry.id   AF-A0A8J5G829-F1
#
_cell.length_a   1.000
_cell.length_b   1.000
_cell.length_c   1.000
_cell.angle_alpha   90.00
_cell.angle_beta   90.00
_cell.angle_gamma   90.00
#
_symmetry.space_group_name_H-M   'P 1'
#
loop_
_entity.id
_entity.type
_entity.pdbx_description
1 polymer ?
#
loop_
_entity_poly.entity_id
_entity_poly.type
_entity_poly.pdbx_seq_one_letter_code
_entity_poly.pdbx_strand_id
1 'polypeptide(L)'
;MNRSSFTKLCCMLKSEGGLKGTRYMEVDEQVAISLHLLAHHVKNRTIQFRFKRSGETISRHFSLFLNVVIHLQNVLFENPEPITAGSIDWRWKWFKNCLGALDGTHIKVRVPTEDRPRYRTRKGEIATNVLAACSQNMQFTYVLSGWEGSAADSRVLRDAITRENGLKVSHGLLINFSKYPKYFTVF
;
A
#
# COMPACT_ATOMS: atom_id res chain seq x y z
N MET A 1 1.79 13.79 -13.80
CA MET A 1 2.78 14.24 -12.79
C MET A 1 3.59 15.37 -13.38
N ASN A 2 3.75 16.49 -12.67
CA ASN A 2 4.60 17.58 -13.15
C ASN A 2 6.09 17.29 -12.86
N ARG A 3 6.99 18.04 -13.50
CA ARG A 3 8.44 17.81 -13.39
C ARG A 3 8.97 18.00 -11.97
N SER A 4 8.47 18.99 -11.23
CA SER A 4 8.91 19.27 -9.86
C SER A 4 8.57 18.13 -8.90
N SER A 5 7.37 17.54 -9.01
CA SER A 5 6.97 16.39 -8.18
C SER A 5 7.80 15.16 -8.51
N PHE A 6 8.10 14.94 -9.79
CA PHE A 6 8.97 13.85 -10.21
C PHE A 6 10.37 13.97 -9.61
N THR A 7 10.99 15.16 -9.71
CA THR A 7 12.31 15.40 -9.14
C THR A 7 12.30 15.22 -7.62
N LYS A 8 11.25 15.70 -6.92
CA LYS A 8 11.09 15.46 -5.48
C LYS A 8 11.03 13.97 -5.13
N LEU A 9 10.25 13.19 -5.89
CA LEU A 9 10.16 11.74 -5.71
C LEU A 9 11.52 11.07 -5.93
N CYS A 10 12.22 11.41 -7.01
CA CYS A 10 13.57 10.87 -7.27
C CYS A 10 14.55 11.23 -6.15
N CYS A 11 14.50 12.45 -5.62
CA CYS A 11 15.34 12.85 -4.49
C CYS A 11 15.02 12.02 -3.24
N MET A 12 13.75 11.90 -2.86
CA MET A 12 13.32 11.09 -1.71
C MET A 12 13.77 9.63 -1.83
N LEU A 13 13.56 9.01 -3.01
CA LEU A 13 13.97 7.63 -3.27
C LEU A 13 15.49 7.45 -3.19
N LYS A 14 16.28 8.47 -3.55
CA LYS A 14 17.75 8.46 -3.42
C LYS A 14 18.19 8.64 -1.96
N SER A 15 17.71 9.70 -1.30
CA SER A 15 18.21 10.15 0.01
C SER A 15 17.75 9.24 1.14
N GLU A 16 16.46 8.92 1.16
CA GLU A 16 15.84 8.16 2.25
C GLU A 16 15.70 6.69 1.86
N GLY A 17 15.40 6.43 0.59
CA GLY A 17 15.17 5.08 0.08
C GLY A 17 16.44 4.32 -0.30
N GLY A 18 17.58 5.00 -0.46
CA GLY A 18 18.85 4.39 -0.85
C GLY A 18 18.89 3.87 -2.29
N LEU A 19 17.98 4.29 -3.16
CA LEU A 19 17.97 3.90 -4.57
C LEU A 19 19.19 4.50 -5.29
N LYS A 20 20.06 3.63 -5.81
CA LYS A 20 21.31 4.04 -6.47
C LYS A 20 21.26 3.86 -7.98
N GLY A 21 21.87 4.81 -8.68
CA GLY A 21 22.16 4.68 -10.09
C GLY A 21 23.17 3.55 -10.33
N THR A 22 23.12 2.97 -11.51
CA THR A 22 24.18 2.07 -12.00
C THR A 22 24.93 2.75 -13.12
N ARG A 23 26.09 2.21 -13.51
CA ARG A 23 26.85 2.67 -14.69
C ARG A 23 25.98 2.81 -15.95
N TYR A 24 24.92 2.01 -16.06
CA TYR A 24 24.09 1.93 -17.26
C TYR A 24 22.72 2.56 -17.11
N MET A 25 22.29 2.93 -15.90
CA MET A 25 20.93 3.41 -15.65
C MET A 25 20.87 4.34 -14.44
N GLU A 26 20.56 5.60 -14.71
CA GLU A 26 20.32 6.63 -13.70
C GLU A 26 19.04 6.34 -12.91
N VAL A 27 18.99 6.82 -11.68
CA VAL A 27 17.80 6.64 -10.82
C VAL A 27 16.56 7.23 -11.46
N ASP A 28 16.67 8.40 -12.09
CA ASP A 28 15.56 9.06 -12.75
C ASP A 28 14.96 8.17 -13.85
N GLU A 29 15.80 7.43 -14.59
CA GLU A 29 15.34 6.44 -15.57
C GLU A 29 14.66 5.25 -14.90
N GLN A 30 15.22 4.74 -13.79
CA GLN A 30 14.64 3.63 -13.01
C GLN A 30 13.23 3.99 -12.49
N VAL A 31 13.07 5.21 -11.96
CA VAL A 31 11.80 5.72 -11.44
C VAL A 31 10.82 5.94 -12.59
N ALA A 32 11.25 6.52 -13.71
CA ALA A 32 10.40 6.72 -14.88
C ALA A 32 9.86 5.40 -15.46
N ILE A 33 10.71 4.38 -15.58
CA ILE A 33 10.31 3.03 -16.01
C ILE A 33 9.26 2.46 -15.07
N SER A 34 9.52 2.52 -13.77
CA SER A 34 8.65 1.93 -12.74
C SER A 34 7.28 2.61 -12.69
N LEU A 35 7.25 3.94 -12.74
CA LEU A 35 6.01 4.71 -12.78
C LEU A 35 5.23 4.46 -14.08
N HIS A 36 5.91 4.31 -15.22
CA HIS A 36 5.23 4.00 -16.48
C HIS A 36 4.58 2.61 -16.44
N LEU A 37 5.25 1.63 -15.83
CA LEU A 37 4.72 0.28 -15.66
C LEU A 37 3.48 0.29 -14.75
N LEU A 38 3.53 1.00 -13.62
CA LEU A 38 2.41 1.12 -12.68
C LEU A 38 1.23 1.91 -13.26
N ALA A 39 1.50 3.08 -13.87
CA ALA A 39 0.45 3.99 -14.34
C ALA A 39 -0.35 3.44 -15.51
N HIS A 40 0.29 2.72 -16.43
CA HIS A 40 -0.36 2.21 -17.64
C HIS A 40 -0.66 0.72 -17.61
N HIS A 41 -0.25 0.01 -16.55
CA HIS A 41 -0.41 -1.44 -16.41
C HIS A 41 0.11 -2.19 -17.67
N VAL A 42 1.24 -1.74 -18.21
CA VAL A 42 1.82 -2.28 -19.45
C VAL A 42 2.72 -3.48 -19.18
N LYS A 43 2.82 -4.38 -20.15
CA LYS A 43 3.72 -5.53 -20.09
C LYS A 43 5.18 -5.08 -20.21
N ASN A 44 6.08 -5.82 -19.57
CA ASN A 44 7.53 -5.59 -19.63
C ASN A 44 8.03 -5.42 -21.09
N ARG A 45 7.55 -6.23 -22.04
CA ARG A 45 7.89 -6.11 -23.47
C ARG A 45 7.62 -4.71 -24.07
N THR A 46 6.57 -4.03 -23.63
CA THR A 46 6.26 -2.66 -24.08
C THR A 46 7.29 -1.66 -23.57
N ILE A 47 7.72 -1.81 -22.32
CA ILE A 47 8.77 -0.98 -21.72
C ILE A 47 10.12 -1.20 -22.43
N GLN A 48 10.46 -2.45 -22.76
CA GLN A 48 11.70 -2.77 -23.49
C GLN A 48 11.79 -1.97 -24.79
N PHE A 49 10.69 -1.91 -25.55
CA PHE A 49 10.66 -1.15 -26.80
C PHE A 49 10.79 0.36 -26.59
N ARG A 50 10.16 0.91 -25.55
CA ARG A 50 10.14 2.35 -25.25
C ARG A 50 11.47 2.87 -24.70
N PHE A 51 12.06 2.15 -23.75
CA PHE A 51 13.29 2.57 -23.05
C PHE A 51 14.56 1.92 -23.61
N LYS A 52 14.43 1.01 -24.59
CA LYS A 52 15.55 0.29 -25.23
C LYS A 52 16.42 -0.47 -24.21
N ARG A 53 15.78 -1.07 -23.21
CA ARG A 53 16.42 -1.89 -22.17
C ARG A 53 16.00 -3.34 -22.26
N SER A 54 16.85 -4.25 -21.80
CA SER A 54 16.48 -5.67 -21.70
C SER A 54 15.36 -5.87 -20.69
N GLY A 55 14.52 -6.88 -20.91
CA GLY A 55 13.42 -7.20 -20.01
C GLY A 55 13.88 -7.56 -18.60
N GLU A 56 15.01 -8.24 -18.49
CA GLU A 56 15.62 -8.57 -17.20
C GLU A 56 16.06 -7.31 -16.44
N THR A 57 16.66 -6.33 -17.13
CA THR A 57 17.02 -5.03 -16.52
C THR A 57 15.80 -4.30 -15.98
N ILE A 58 14.71 -4.26 -16.76
CA ILE A 58 13.45 -3.65 -16.34
C ILE A 58 12.89 -4.36 -15.09
N SER A 59 12.83 -5.69 -15.09
CA SER A 59 12.34 -6.47 -13.96
C SER A 59 13.17 -6.23 -12.70
N ARG A 60 14.50 -6.19 -12.83
CA ARG A 60 15.42 -5.94 -11.71
C ARG A 60 15.20 -4.57 -11.10
N HIS A 61 15.23 -3.51 -11.92
CA HIS A 61 15.06 -2.14 -11.40
C HIS A 61 13.65 -1.87 -10.89
N PHE A 62 12.62 -2.47 -11.50
CA PHE A 62 11.27 -2.40 -10.97
C PHE A 62 11.18 -3.06 -9.58
N SER A 63 11.80 -4.22 -9.39
CA SER A 63 11.84 -4.90 -8.10
C SER A 63 12.60 -4.09 -7.05
N LEU A 64 13.74 -3.50 -7.42
CA LEU A 64 14.50 -2.60 -6.53
C LEU A 64 13.67 -1.37 -6.14
N PHE A 65 12.99 -0.75 -7.11
CA PHE A 65 12.11 0.38 -6.86
C PHE A 65 10.99 0.01 -5.86
N LEU A 66 10.31 -1.12 -6.04
CA LEU A 66 9.26 -1.57 -5.12
C LEU A 66 9.80 -1.81 -3.70
N ASN A 67 10.96 -2.45 -3.56
CA ASN A 67 11.59 -2.67 -2.26
C ASN A 67 11.90 -1.34 -1.56
N VAL A 68 12.45 -0.37 -2.30
CA VAL A 68 12.73 0.97 -1.77
C VAL A 68 11.44 1.66 -1.32
N VAL A 69 10.36 1.59 -2.10
CA VAL A 69 9.07 2.17 -1.71
C VAL A 69 8.52 1.53 -0.43
N ILE A 70 8.66 0.21 -0.27
CA ILE A 70 8.26 -0.49 0.96
C ILE A 70 9.12 -0.05 2.15
N HIS A 71 10.43 0.12 1.97
CA HIS A 71 11.31 0.65 3.03
C HIS A 71 10.94 2.08 3.45
N LEU A 72 10.43 2.89 2.52
CA LEU A 72 9.96 4.24 2.78
C LEU A 72 8.57 4.31 3.44
N GLN A 73 7.95 3.18 3.78
CA GLN A 73 6.61 3.17 4.39
C GLN A 73 6.52 4.09 5.61
N ASN A 74 7.56 4.16 6.45
CA ASN A 74 7.54 4.97 7.68
C ASN A 74 7.56 6.49 7.40
N VAL A 75 8.02 6.90 6.22
CA VAL A 75 7.99 8.29 5.78
C VAL A 75 6.70 8.58 5.02
N LEU A 76 6.24 7.62 4.22
CA LEU A 76 5.06 7.77 3.37
C LEU A 76 3.74 7.65 4.16
N PHE A 77 3.74 6.90 5.26
CA PHE A 77 2.56 6.73 6.09
C PHE A 77 2.42 7.89 7.07
N GLU A 78 1.19 8.36 7.21
CA GLU A 78 0.86 9.42 8.16
C GLU A 78 0.77 8.83 9.57
N ASN A 79 1.21 9.58 10.57
CA ASN A 79 0.89 9.28 11.95
C ASN A 79 -0.54 9.75 12.21
N PRO A 80 -1.50 8.85 12.51
CA PRO A 80 -2.89 9.25 12.66
C PRO A 80 -3.10 10.11 13.91
N GLU A 81 -3.79 11.23 13.73
CA GLU A 81 -4.26 12.07 14.83
C GLU A 81 -5.76 11.85 15.08
N PRO A 82 -6.22 11.88 16.34
CA PRO A 82 -7.62 11.71 16.67
C PRO A 82 -8.44 12.91 16.17
N ILE A 83 -9.59 12.61 15.57
CA ILE A 83 -10.55 13.62 15.13
C ILE A 83 -11.04 14.43 16.33
N THR A 84 -10.86 15.75 16.24
CA THR A 84 -11.21 16.70 17.29
C THR A 84 -12.72 16.79 17.51
N ALA A 85 -13.13 17.08 18.76
CA ALA A 85 -14.51 17.29 19.16
C ALA A 85 -15.05 18.65 18.64
N GLY A 86 -15.06 18.82 17.33
CA GLY A 86 -15.42 20.06 16.64
C GLY A 86 -15.07 20.06 15.15
N SER A 87 -14.73 18.91 14.57
CA SER A 87 -14.40 18.82 13.15
C SER A 87 -15.51 19.42 12.28
N ILE A 88 -15.12 20.40 11.46
CA ILE A 88 -16.00 21.09 10.51
C ILE A 88 -16.28 20.17 9.31
N ASP A 89 -15.43 19.16 9.08
CA ASP A 89 -15.63 18.19 8.01
C ASP A 89 -16.86 17.32 8.33
N TRP A 90 -17.89 17.47 7.50
CA TRP A 90 -19.16 16.76 7.64
C TRP A 90 -18.99 15.24 7.60
N ARG A 91 -17.93 14.73 6.97
CA ARG A 91 -17.61 13.29 6.90
C ARG A 91 -17.18 12.75 8.26
N TRP A 92 -16.49 13.56 9.05
CA TRP A 92 -15.81 13.15 10.28
C TRP A 92 -16.44 13.72 11.56
N LYS A 93 -17.34 14.71 11.47
CA LYS A 93 -17.97 15.39 12.62
C LYS A 93 -18.64 14.48 13.64
N TRP A 94 -19.11 13.30 13.22
CA TRP A 94 -19.77 12.31 14.08
C TRP A 94 -18.80 11.30 14.70
N PHE A 95 -17.54 11.30 14.27
CA PHE A 95 -16.53 10.30 14.61
C PHE A 95 -15.46 10.91 15.53
N LYS A 96 -15.89 11.48 16.67
CA LYS A 96 -14.98 12.06 17.67
C LYS A 96 -13.99 10.99 18.18
N ASN A 97 -12.73 11.37 18.37
CA ASN A 97 -11.63 10.49 18.77
C ASN A 97 -11.33 9.33 17.80
N CYS A 98 -11.87 9.36 16.59
CA CYS A 98 -11.53 8.39 15.57
C CYS A 98 -10.19 8.77 14.92
N LEU A 99 -9.31 7.79 14.71
CA LEU A 99 -8.04 7.93 14.03
C LEU A 99 -8.18 7.83 12.51
N GLY A 100 -9.26 7.20 12.05
CA GLY A 100 -9.47 6.97 10.63
C GLY A 100 -10.36 5.78 10.30
N ALA A 101 -10.30 5.37 9.04
CA ALA A 101 -11.03 4.25 8.48
C ALA A 101 -10.12 3.02 8.36
N LEU A 102 -10.68 1.84 8.56
CA LEU A 102 -10.04 0.55 8.38
C LEU A 102 -10.94 -0.31 7.50
N ASP A 103 -10.38 -0.90 6.45
CA ASP A 103 -11.13 -1.84 5.61
C ASP A 103 -10.24 -2.88 4.93
N GLY A 104 -10.84 -4.04 4.63
CA GLY A 104 -10.22 -5.10 3.86
C GLY A 104 -10.56 -4.97 2.37
N THR A 105 -9.57 -5.21 1.50
CA THR A 105 -9.76 -5.22 0.05
C THR A 105 -9.09 -6.43 -0.59
N HIS A 106 -9.70 -6.94 -1.65
CA HIS A 106 -9.18 -8.09 -2.41
C HIS A 106 -8.47 -7.61 -3.67
N ILE A 107 -7.16 -7.86 -3.76
CA ILE A 107 -6.37 -7.57 -4.95
C ILE A 107 -6.15 -8.87 -5.73
N LYS A 108 -6.52 -8.88 -7.02
CA LYS A 108 -6.35 -10.06 -7.89
C LYS A 108 -4.87 -10.42 -8.01
N VAL A 109 -4.56 -11.70 -7.84
CA VAL A 109 -3.19 -12.21 -7.91
C VAL A 109 -3.10 -13.43 -8.79
N ARG A 110 -1.88 -13.73 -9.25
CA ARG A 110 -1.55 -14.99 -9.90
C ARG A 110 -0.72 -15.82 -8.93
N VAL A 111 -1.21 -17.01 -8.62
CA VAL A 111 -0.55 -17.97 -7.73
C VAL A 111 -0.45 -19.33 -8.45
N PRO A 112 0.50 -20.19 -8.05
CA PRO A 112 0.57 -21.57 -8.52
C PRO A 112 -0.76 -22.30 -8.38
N THR A 113 -1.00 -23.30 -9.22
CA THR A 113 -2.29 -24.03 -9.25
C THR A 113 -2.62 -24.66 -7.89
N GLU A 114 -1.62 -25.17 -7.19
CA GLU A 114 -1.71 -25.77 -5.86
C GLU A 114 -2.22 -24.79 -4.79
N ASP A 115 -1.93 -23.49 -4.96
CA ASP A 115 -2.29 -22.44 -4.00
C ASP A 115 -3.64 -21.79 -4.29
N ARG A 116 -4.17 -21.96 -5.51
CA ARG A 116 -5.44 -21.36 -5.93
C ARG A 116 -6.60 -21.60 -4.96
N PRO A 117 -6.79 -22.78 -4.35
CA PRO A 117 -7.86 -22.99 -3.37
C PRO A 117 -7.76 -22.03 -2.19
N ARG A 118 -6.54 -21.73 -1.71
CA ARG A 118 -6.31 -20.82 -0.57
C ARG A 118 -6.63 -19.38 -0.93
N TYR A 119 -6.24 -18.93 -2.12
CA TYR A 119 -6.44 -17.55 -2.58
C TYR A 119 -7.82 -17.30 -3.19
N ARG A 120 -8.72 -18.29 -3.20
CA ARG A 120 -10.06 -18.14 -3.76
C ARG A 120 -10.97 -17.36 -2.80
N THR A 121 -11.48 -16.23 -3.26
CA THR A 121 -12.46 -15.43 -2.52
C THR A 121 -13.86 -16.08 -2.55
N ARG A 122 -14.77 -15.59 -1.71
CA ARG A 122 -16.20 -15.99 -1.74
C ARG A 122 -16.85 -15.76 -3.11
N LYS A 123 -16.35 -14.80 -3.90
CA LYS A 123 -16.84 -14.50 -5.26
C LYS A 123 -16.19 -15.37 -6.33
N GLY A 124 -15.36 -16.34 -5.95
CA GLY A 124 -14.67 -17.26 -6.86
C GLY A 124 -13.42 -16.68 -7.53
N GLU A 125 -13.03 -15.46 -7.20
CA GLU A 125 -11.84 -14.82 -7.76
C GLU A 125 -10.57 -15.26 -7.02
N ILE A 126 -9.43 -15.30 -7.71
CA ILE A 126 -8.12 -15.55 -7.09
C ILE A 126 -7.51 -14.21 -6.69
N ALA A 127 -7.47 -13.94 -5.38
CA ALA A 127 -7.04 -12.65 -4.84
C ALA A 127 -6.29 -12.83 -3.50
N THR A 128 -5.48 -11.84 -3.14
CA THR A 128 -4.96 -11.67 -1.78
C THR A 128 -5.83 -10.68 -1.02
N ASN A 129 -6.05 -10.94 0.27
CA ASN A 129 -6.71 -9.99 1.16
C ASN A 129 -5.65 -8.98 1.68
N VAL A 130 -5.97 -7.70 1.57
CA VAL A 130 -5.15 -6.58 2.06
C VAL A 130 -6.01 -5.77 3.01
N LEU A 131 -5.56 -5.66 4.26
CA LEU A 131 -6.17 -4.76 5.24
C LEU A 131 -5.43 -3.44 5.21
N ALA A 132 -6.14 -2.33 5.09
CA ALA A 132 -5.53 -1.00 5.13
C ALA A 132 -6.28 -0.08 6.09
N ALA A 133 -5.52 0.76 6.79
CA ALA A 133 -6.03 1.86 7.60
C ALA A 133 -5.62 3.19 6.97
N CYS A 134 -6.52 4.15 6.97
CA CYS A 134 -6.30 5.50 6.44
C CYS A 134 -6.76 6.56 7.44
N SER A 135 -6.04 7.66 7.51
CA SER A 135 -6.39 8.84 8.31
C SER A 135 -7.62 9.58 7.75
N GLN A 136 -8.05 10.63 8.46
CA GLN A 136 -9.10 11.55 7.99
C GLN A 136 -8.76 12.23 6.65
N ASN A 137 -7.48 12.35 6.32
CA ASN A 137 -6.95 12.94 5.10
C ASN A 137 -6.84 11.92 3.94
N MET A 138 -7.34 10.70 4.13
CA MET A 138 -7.23 9.57 3.19
C MET A 138 -5.79 9.17 2.89
N GLN A 139 -4.86 9.44 3.81
CA GLN A 139 -3.49 8.94 3.72
C GLN A 139 -3.38 7.63 4.50
N PHE A 140 -2.58 6.68 3.99
CA PHE A 140 -2.38 5.42 4.67
C PHE A 140 -1.63 5.63 5.99
N THR A 141 -2.12 4.95 7.02
CA THR A 141 -1.49 4.89 8.35
C THR A 141 -1.00 3.49 8.64
N TYR A 142 -1.60 2.48 7.99
CA TYR A 142 -1.20 1.08 8.09
C TYR A 142 -1.66 0.29 6.86
N VAL A 143 -0.84 -0.66 6.41
CA VAL A 143 -1.20 -1.62 5.36
C VAL A 143 -0.65 -2.99 5.72
N LEU A 144 -1.52 -3.99 5.76
CA LEU A 144 -1.18 -5.40 5.90
C LEU A 144 -1.59 -6.15 4.63
N SER A 145 -0.61 -6.68 3.91
CA SER A 145 -0.82 -7.47 2.70
C SER A 145 -0.35 -8.92 2.88
N GLY A 146 -0.69 -9.79 1.92
CA GLY A 146 -0.18 -11.16 1.86
C GLY A 146 -1.11 -12.22 2.44
N TRP A 147 -2.27 -11.85 2.97
CA TRP A 147 -3.27 -12.81 3.42
C TRP A 147 -3.97 -13.50 2.25
N GLU A 148 -4.38 -14.75 2.45
CA GLU A 148 -5.08 -15.48 1.40
C GLU A 148 -6.48 -14.89 1.16
N GLY A 149 -6.97 -14.91 -0.08
CA GLY A 149 -8.28 -14.36 -0.42
C GLY A 149 -9.48 -15.04 0.26
N SER A 150 -9.29 -16.26 0.76
CA SER A 150 -10.28 -16.99 1.58
C SER A 150 -10.26 -16.61 3.05
N ALA A 151 -9.24 -15.89 3.53
CA ALA A 151 -9.12 -15.51 4.92
C ALA A 151 -10.25 -14.55 5.34
N ALA A 152 -10.88 -14.86 6.48
CA ALA A 152 -11.90 -14.01 7.07
C ALA A 152 -11.30 -12.71 7.60
N ASP A 153 -12.01 -11.58 7.44
CA ASP A 153 -11.54 -10.26 7.86
C ASP A 153 -11.18 -10.21 9.36
N SER A 154 -11.89 -10.95 10.21
CA SER A 154 -11.56 -11.06 11.64
C SER A 154 -10.20 -11.72 11.90
N ARG A 155 -9.80 -12.67 11.06
CA ARG A 155 -8.49 -13.32 11.16
C ARG A 155 -7.37 -12.37 10.72
N VAL A 156 -7.59 -11.66 9.62
CA VAL A 156 -6.65 -10.65 9.10
C VAL A 156 -6.49 -9.50 10.11
N LEU A 157 -7.59 -9.03 10.70
CA LEU A 157 -7.57 -8.02 11.74
C LEU A 157 -6.84 -8.47 13.00
N ARG A 158 -7.10 -9.69 13.47
CA ARG A 158 -6.41 -10.23 14.64
C ARG A 158 -4.91 -10.29 14.42
N ASP A 159 -4.49 -10.78 13.25
CA ASP A 159 -3.08 -10.80 12.86
C ASP A 159 -2.48 -9.39 12.82
N ALA A 160 -3.18 -8.42 12.24
CA ALA A 160 -2.73 -7.03 12.22
C ALA A 160 -2.42 -6.50 13.62
N ILE A 161 -3.22 -6.85 14.63
CA ILE A 161 -3.04 -6.36 16.00
C ILE A 161 -1.93 -7.13 16.74
N THR A 162 -1.80 -8.45 16.53
CA THR A 162 -0.90 -9.29 17.34
C THR A 162 0.55 -9.33 16.85
N ARG A 163 0.85 -8.80 15.66
CA ARG A 163 2.21 -8.83 15.09
C ARG A 163 3.14 -7.82 15.77
N GLU A 164 4.44 -8.10 15.74
CA GLU A 164 5.49 -7.22 16.28
C GLU A 164 5.47 -5.81 15.66
N ASN A 165 5.33 -5.73 14.34
CA ASN A 165 5.10 -4.49 13.57
C ASN A 165 3.61 -4.32 13.22
N GLY A 166 2.74 -4.72 14.15
CA GLY A 166 1.30 -4.69 14.01
C GLY A 166 0.72 -3.28 14.04
N LEU A 167 -0.58 -3.21 13.73
CA LEU A 167 -1.41 -2.02 13.86
C LEU A 167 -1.46 -1.61 15.33
N LYS A 168 -0.82 -0.48 15.66
CA LYS A 168 -0.83 0.11 17.00
C LYS A 168 -1.85 1.24 17.08
N VAL A 169 -2.74 1.17 18.04
CA VAL A 169 -3.74 2.19 18.32
C VAL A 169 -3.56 2.56 19.79
N SER A 170 -2.85 3.65 20.05
CA SER A 170 -2.52 4.05 21.42
C SER A 170 -3.63 4.87 22.08
N HIS A 171 -4.27 5.77 21.32
CA HIS A 171 -5.37 6.63 21.79
C HIS A 171 -6.34 6.92 20.65
N GLY A 172 -7.53 6.32 20.67
CA GLY A 172 -8.60 6.57 19.67
C GLY A 172 -9.24 5.31 19.13
N LEU A 173 -10.13 5.48 18.14
CA LEU A 173 -10.90 4.40 17.52
C LEU A 173 -10.63 4.32 16.02
N LEU A 174 -10.63 3.12 15.44
CA LEU A 174 -10.70 2.95 13.98
C LEU A 174 -12.11 2.48 13.60
N ILE A 175 -12.66 3.07 12.53
CA ILE A 175 -13.96 2.66 12.00
C ILE A 175 -13.73 1.53 11.00
N ASN A 176 -14.32 0.36 11.27
CA ASN A 176 -14.29 -0.75 10.31
C ASN A 176 -15.55 -0.76 9.46
N PHE A 177 -15.38 -0.78 8.14
CA PHE A 177 -16.49 -0.73 7.18
C PHE A 177 -16.95 -2.11 6.68
N SER A 178 -16.22 -3.19 6.96
CA SER A 178 -16.52 -4.54 6.41
C SER A 178 -17.80 -5.19 6.96
N LYS A 179 -18.38 -4.70 8.06
CA LYS A 179 -19.58 -5.31 8.70
C LYS A 179 -20.38 -4.33 9.58
N TYR A 180 -21.14 -3.42 8.95
CA TYR A 180 -21.84 -2.30 9.62
C TYR A 180 -20.84 -1.37 10.35
N PRO A 181 -21.16 -0.09 10.62
CA PRO A 181 -20.23 0.77 11.35
C PRO A 181 -20.02 0.23 12.77
N LYS A 182 -18.97 -0.56 12.96
CA LYS A 182 -18.50 -1.02 14.25
C LYS A 182 -17.25 -0.22 14.59
N TYR A 183 -17.32 0.51 15.68
CA TYR A 183 -16.18 1.19 16.28
C TYR A 183 -15.29 0.13 16.92
N PHE A 184 -14.02 0.08 16.53
CA PHE A 184 -13.05 -0.77 17.20
C PHE A 184 -12.21 0.08 18.14
N THR A 185 -12.37 -0.19 19.44
CA THR A 185 -11.38 0.15 20.46
C THR A 185 -10.35 -0.96 20.47
N VAL A 186 -9.14 -0.67 20.04
CA VAL A 186 -8.00 -1.56 20.24
C VAL A 186 -7.39 -1.10 21.56
N PHE A 187 -7.45 -1.96 22.58
CA PHE A 187 -6.92 -1.72 23.93
C PHE A 187 -5.40 -1.94 23.97
#